data_AF-A0A8I0LBE2-F1
#
_entry.id   AF-A0A8I0LBE2-F1
#
_cell.length_a   1.000
_cell.length_b   1.000
_cell.length_c   1.000
_cell.angle_alpha   90.00
_cell.angle_beta   90.00
_cell.angle_gamma   90.00
#
_symmetry.space_group_name_H-M   'P 1'
#
loop_
_entity.id
_entity.type
_entity.pdbx_description
1 polymer ?
#
loop_
_entity_poly.entity_id
_entity_poly.type
_entity_poly.pdbx_seq_one_letter_code
_entity_poly.pdbx_strand_id
1 'polypeptide(L)'
;MSPFLLFSAIGVVALGIGAWKTVEANPHRRIPLICPPRDRPLPIILLQAVGYGSSIFAVLMLSDQWGAYAYLLFIVMALPEVVLFSIHNHQLKHGGLSQG
;
A
#
# COMPACT_ATOMS: atom_id res chain seq x y z
N MET A 1 -17.57 -7.30 16.03
CA MET A 1 -16.45 -7.37 15.07
C MET A 1 -15.15 -7.28 15.87
N SER A 2 -14.19 -8.19 15.69
CA SER A 2 -12.92 -8.14 16.45
C SER A 2 -12.19 -6.82 16.13
N PRO A 3 -11.62 -6.10 17.12
CA PRO A 3 -10.89 -4.86 16.87
C PRO A 3 -9.74 -5.07 15.88
N PHE A 4 -9.06 -6.22 15.93
CA PHE A 4 -8.07 -6.63 14.94
C PHE A 4 -8.59 -6.58 13.49
N LEU A 5 -9.78 -7.13 13.24
CA LEU A 5 -10.37 -7.16 11.89
C LEU A 5 -10.71 -5.74 11.41
N LEU A 6 -11.16 -4.86 12.32
CA LEU A 6 -11.45 -3.47 12.00
C LEU A 6 -10.18 -2.73 11.57
N PHE A 7 -9.11 -2.78 12.37
CA PHE A 7 -7.86 -2.10 12.05
C PHE A 7 -7.16 -2.69 10.81
N SER A 8 -7.27 -4.01 10.60
CA SER A 8 -6.78 -4.64 9.37
C SER A 8 -7.54 -4.13 8.14
N ALA A 9 -8.87 -4.04 8.21
CA ALA A 9 -9.68 -3.52 7.12
C ALA A 9 -9.35 -2.04 6.82
N ILE A 10 -9.20 -1.20 7.86
CA ILE A 10 -8.78 0.19 7.71
C ILE A 10 -7.40 0.26 7.04
N GLY A 11 -6.44 -0.56 7.50
CA GLY A 11 -5.11 -0.64 6.92
C GLY A 11 -5.13 -0.95 5.42
N VAL A 12 -5.81 -2.03 5.03
CA VAL A 12 -5.94 -2.46 3.64
C VAL A 12 -6.62 -1.40 2.77
N VAL A 13 -7.72 -0.80 3.25
CA VAL A 13 -8.47 0.21 2.48
C VAL A 13 -7.64 1.50 2.33
N ALA A 14 -7.04 1.99 3.41
CA ALA A 14 -6.25 3.22 3.37
C ALA A 14 -5.01 3.06 2.47
N LEU A 15 -4.30 1.94 2.56
CA LEU A 15 -3.17 1.63 1.68
C LEU A 15 -3.62 1.46 0.22
N GLY A 16 -4.72 0.75 -0.03
CA GLY A 16 -5.28 0.57 -1.37
C GLY A 16 -5.66 1.89 -2.04
N ILE A 17 -6.38 2.77 -1.33
CA ILE A 17 -6.75 4.10 -1.83
C ILE A 17 -5.50 4.98 -1.99
N GLY A 18 -4.57 4.94 -1.03
CA GLY A 18 -3.31 5.68 -1.11
C GLY A 18 -2.47 5.28 -2.32
N ALA A 19 -2.38 3.99 -2.61
CA ALA A 19 -1.71 3.47 -3.79
C ALA A 19 -2.40 3.89 -5.09
N TRP A 20 -3.72 3.73 -5.17
CA TRP A 20 -4.51 4.18 -6.31
C TRP A 20 -4.28 5.67 -6.61
N LYS A 21 -4.39 6.52 -5.58
CA LYS A 21 -4.18 7.96 -5.70
C LYS A 21 -2.74 8.30 -6.08
N THR A 22 -1.76 7.52 -5.61
CA THR A 22 -0.36 7.69 -6.01
C THR A 22 -0.17 7.42 -7.51
N VAL A 23 -0.83 6.38 -8.04
CA VAL A 23 -0.86 6.04 -9.47
C VAL A 23 -1.51 7.17 -10.28
N GLU A 24 -2.69 7.64 -9.87
CA GLU A 24 -3.39 8.76 -10.52
C GLU A 24 -2.54 10.04 -10.54
N ALA A 25 -1.80 10.33 -9.47
CA ALA A 25 -0.94 11.50 -9.39
C ALA A 25 0.35 11.37 -10.24
N ASN A 26 0.73 10.16 -10.65
CA ASN A 26 1.98 9.89 -11.37
C ASN A 26 1.74 9.04 -12.65
N PRO A 27 0.87 9.48 -13.57
CA PRO A 27 0.41 8.66 -14.70
C PRO A 27 1.52 8.29 -15.70
N HIS A 28 2.61 9.05 -15.73
CA HIS A 28 3.72 8.88 -16.69
C HIS A 28 5.07 8.59 -16.02
N ARG A 29 5.09 8.44 -14.69
CA ARG A 29 6.32 8.19 -13.93
C ARG A 29 6.26 6.85 -13.23
N ARG A 30 7.42 6.18 -13.20
CA ARG A 30 7.57 4.97 -12.40
C ARG A 30 7.47 5.30 -10.92
N ILE A 31 6.76 4.43 -10.20
CA ILE A 31 6.56 4.52 -8.76
C ILE A 31 7.49 3.51 -8.10
N PRO A 32 8.45 3.94 -7.26
CA PRO A 32 9.29 3.02 -6.51
C PRO A 32 8.44 2.19 -5.52
N LEU A 33 8.74 0.89 -5.44
CA LEU A 33 7.99 -0.07 -4.60
C LEU A 33 8.36 0.03 -3.11
N ILE A 34 9.61 0.36 -2.82
CA ILE A 34 10.18 0.33 -1.46
C ILE A 34 10.42 1.75 -0.92
N CYS A 35 10.64 2.71 -1.81
CA CYS A 35 10.83 4.11 -1.43
C CYS A 35 9.59 4.92 -1.80
N PRO A 36 9.18 5.88 -0.96
CA PRO A 36 8.08 6.74 -1.33
C PRO A 36 8.44 7.65 -2.51
N PRO A 37 7.62 7.75 -3.57
CA PRO A 37 7.80 8.79 -4.58
C PRO A 37 7.83 10.17 -3.95
N ARG A 38 8.75 11.01 -4.46
CA ARG A 38 9.02 12.36 -3.95
C ARG A 38 7.87 13.33 -4.18
N ASP A 39 7.09 13.13 -5.25
CA ASP A 39 6.06 14.05 -5.72
C ASP A 39 4.66 13.50 -5.42
N ARG A 40 4.36 13.29 -4.13
CA ARG A 40 3.02 12.87 -3.70
C ARG A 40 2.30 14.00 -2.96
N PRO A 41 1.03 14.28 -3.29
CA PRO A 41 0.18 15.15 -2.50
C PRO A 41 0.18 14.75 -1.02
N LEU A 42 0.32 15.73 -0.12
CA LEU A 42 0.31 15.52 1.33
C LEU A 42 -0.86 14.65 1.83
N PRO A 43 -2.10 14.79 1.32
CA PRO A 43 -3.21 13.93 1.75
C PRO A 43 -2.98 12.43 1.48
N ILE A 44 -2.29 12.08 0.39
CA ILE A 44 -1.96 10.69 0.07
C ILE A 44 -0.94 10.13 1.06
N ILE A 45 0.06 10.93 1.42
CA ILE A 45 1.07 10.57 2.40
C ILE A 45 0.42 10.30 3.76
N LEU A 46 -0.48 11.18 4.19
CA LEU A 46 -1.23 11.02 5.44
C LEU A 46 -2.10 9.76 5.42
N LEU A 47 -2.78 9.49 4.30
CA LEU A 47 -3.62 8.30 4.16
C LEU A 47 -2.80 7.00 4.24
N GLN A 48 -1.65 6.95 3.58
CA GLN A 48 -0.75 5.81 3.69
C GLN A 48 -0.18 5.66 5.10
N ALA A 49 0.17 6.76 5.77
CA ALA A 49 0.61 6.71 7.16
C ALA A 49 -0.47 6.14 8.10
N VAL A 50 -1.74 6.52 7.90
CA VAL A 50 -2.89 5.93 8.62
C VAL A 50 -3.02 4.44 8.30
N GLY A 51 -2.84 4.06 7.04
CA GLY A 51 -2.84 2.66 6.61
C GLY A 51 -1.78 1.82 7.31
N TYR A 52 -0.51 2.24 7.22
CA TYR A 52 0.60 1.57 7.89
C TYR A 52 0.45 1.55 9.41
N GLY A 53 0.03 2.65 10.04
CA GLY A 53 -0.23 2.71 11.48
C GLY A 53 -1.31 1.73 11.92
N SER A 54 -2.40 1.64 11.15
CA SER A 54 -3.50 0.69 11.41
C SER A 54 -3.06 -0.76 11.24
N SER A 55 -2.25 -1.05 10.22
CA SER A 55 -1.67 -2.39 10.00
C SER A 55 -0.72 -2.80 11.13
N ILE A 56 0.15 -1.90 11.61
CA ILE A 56 1.03 -2.16 12.75
C ILE A 56 0.19 -2.44 14.00
N PHE A 57 -0.81 -1.62 14.28
CA PHE A 57 -1.68 -1.81 15.43
C PHE A 57 -2.43 -3.15 15.38
N ALA A 58 -2.94 -3.53 14.20
CA ALA A 58 -3.58 -4.83 14.00
C ALA A 58 -2.63 -6.01 14.25
N VAL A 59 -1.38 -5.92 13.76
CA VAL A 59 -0.35 -6.95 13.99
C VAL A 59 -0.01 -7.07 15.48
N LEU A 60 0.14 -5.94 16.18
CA LEU A 60 0.39 -5.94 17.64
C LEU A 60 -0.78 -6.55 18.42
N MET A 61 -2.02 -6.33 18.02
CA MET A 61 -3.16 -6.99 18.66
C MET A 61 -3.21 -8.50 18.41
N LEU A 62 -2.66 -8.96 17.28
CA LEU A 62 -2.65 -10.38 16.94
C LEU A 62 -1.39 -11.10 17.44
N SER A 63 -0.32 -10.38 17.78
CA SER A 63 0.96 -10.98 18.20
C SER A 63 0.84 -11.79 19.47
N ASP A 64 -0.05 -11.41 20.40
CA ASP A 64 -0.26 -12.16 21.64
C ASP A 64 -0.86 -13.56 21.40
N GLN A 65 -1.60 -13.73 20.30
CA GLN A 65 -2.27 -14.98 19.96
C GLN A 65 -1.46 -15.83 18.95
N TRP A 66 -0.83 -15.18 17.98
CA TRP A 66 -0.19 -15.86 16.83
C TRP A 66 1.34 -15.76 16.85
N GLY A 67 1.91 -15.04 17.82
CA GLY A 67 3.35 -14.83 17.93
C GLY A 67 3.94 -14.25 16.65
N ALA A 68 5.07 -14.81 16.20
CA ALA A 68 5.78 -14.35 15.01
C ALA A 68 4.95 -14.47 13.70
N TYR A 69 3.93 -15.34 13.65
CA TYR A 69 3.10 -15.46 12.46
C TYR A 69 2.24 -14.22 12.22
N ALA A 70 1.98 -13.39 13.24
CA ALA A 70 1.24 -12.15 13.09
C ALA A 70 1.94 -11.16 12.12
N TYR A 71 3.27 -11.20 12.01
CA TYR A 71 4.00 -10.31 11.11
C TYR A 71 3.74 -10.61 9.62
N LEU A 72 3.30 -11.83 9.26
CA LEU A 72 2.90 -12.15 7.89
C LEU A 72 1.71 -11.30 7.42
N LEU A 73 0.85 -10.87 8.35
CA LEU A 73 -0.26 -9.97 8.01
C LEU A 73 0.20 -8.61 7.53
N PHE A 74 1.33 -8.10 8.03
CA PHE A 74 1.87 -6.84 7.55
C PHE A 74 2.20 -6.94 6.05
N ILE A 75 2.80 -8.05 5.64
CA ILE A 75 3.12 -8.34 4.24
C ILE A 75 1.82 -8.41 3.42
N VAL A 76 0.82 -9.16 3.90
CA VAL A 76 -0.48 -9.30 3.20
C VAL A 76 -1.18 -7.95 3.04
N MET A 77 -1.17 -7.11 4.07
CA MET A 77 -1.82 -5.79 4.04
C MET A 77 -1.12 -4.80 3.09
N ALA A 78 0.19 -4.96 2.86
CA ALA A 78 0.96 -4.13 1.93
C ALA A 78 0.86 -4.60 0.46
N LEU A 79 0.39 -5.83 0.20
CA LEU A 79 0.27 -6.38 -1.15
C LEU A 79 -0.50 -5.49 -2.14
N PRO A 80 -1.63 -4.86 -1.78
CA PRO A 80 -2.36 -4.01 -2.73
C PRO A 80 -1.50 -2.88 -3.31
N GLU A 81 -0.65 -2.24 -2.49
CA GLU A 81 0.25 -1.19 -2.99
C GLU A 81 1.27 -1.76 -3.97
N VAL A 82 1.92 -2.87 -3.61
CA VAL A 82 2.92 -3.55 -4.43
C VAL A 82 2.34 -3.95 -5.77
N VAL A 83 1.14 -4.54 -5.77
CA VAL A 83 0.45 -4.98 -6.99
C VAL A 83 0.09 -3.79 -7.88
N LEU A 84 -0.55 -2.75 -7.32
CA LEU A 84 -0.95 -1.56 -8.08
C LEU A 84 0.25 -0.85 -8.71
N PHE A 85 1.33 -0.66 -7.94
CA PHE A 85 2.55 -0.02 -8.44
C PHE A 85 3.26 -0.87 -9.49
N SER A 86 3.26 -2.19 -9.32
CA SER A 86 3.83 -3.11 -10.31
C SER A 86 3.06 -3.10 -11.62
N ILE A 87 1.73 -3.12 -11.57
CA ILE A 87 0.86 -3.03 -12.75
C ILE A 87 1.11 -1.71 -13.48
N HIS A 88 1.08 -0.58 -12.76
CA HIS A 88 1.35 0.74 -13.33
C HIS A 88 2.73 0.81 -14.00
N ASN A 89 3.78 0.36 -13.30
CA ASN A 89 5.14 0.37 -13.83
C ASN A 89 5.30 -0.56 -15.05
N HIS A 90 4.60 -1.69 -15.08
CA HIS A 90 4.58 -2.59 -16.22
C HIS A 90 3.89 -1.96 -17.42
N GLN A 91 2.74 -1.31 -17.20
CA GLN A 91 2.03 -0.56 -18.24
C GLN A 91 2.89 0.57 -18.82
N LEU A 92 3.64 1.30 -17.99
CA LEU A 92 4.58 2.31 -18.47
C LEU A 92 5.71 1.72 -19.32
N LYS A 93 6.23 0.55 -18.95
CA LYS A 93 7.31 -0.11 -19.68
C LYS A 93 6.85 -0.63 -21.05
N HIS A 94 5.64 -1.16 -21.15
CA HIS A 94 5.13 -1.79 -22.37
C HIS A 94 4.25 -0.88 -23.23
N GLY A 95 3.60 0.13 -22.65
CA GLY A 95 2.83 1.14 -23.37
C GLY A 95 3.68 2.17 -24.11
N GLY A 96 4.95 2.35 -23.71
CA GLY A 96 5.90 3.23 -24.41
C GLY A 96 6.53 2.64 -25.68
N LEU A 97 6.36 1.34 -25.95
CA LEU A 97 6.90 0.68 -27.16
C LEU A 97 6.00 0.85 -28.40
N SER A 98 4.84 1.47 -28.28
CA SER A 98 3.91 1.68 -29.40
C SER A 98 4.12 3.03 -30.13
N GLN A 99 5.18 3.78 -29.83
CA GLN A 99 5.49 5.07 -30.48
C GLN A 99 6.91 5.15 -31.06
N GLY A 100 7.53 4.00 -31.37
CA GLY A 100 8.81 3.91 -32.08
C GLY A 100 8.64 3.38 -33.49
#